data_AF-A0A3D5IVY3-F1
#
_entry.id   AF-A0A3D5IVY3-F1
#
_cell.length_a   1.000
_cell.length_b   1.000
_cell.length_c   1.000
_cell.angle_alpha   90.00
_cell.angle_beta   90.00
_cell.angle_gamma   90.00
#
_symmetry.space_group_name_H-M   'P 1'
#
loop_
_entity.id
_entity.type
_entity.pdbx_description
1 polymer ?
#
loop_
_entity_poly.entity_id
_entity_poly.type
_entity_poly.pdbx_seq_one_letter_code
_entity_poly.pdbx_strand_id
1 'polypeptide(L)'
;MNQINFEQDQTEVLDKTENIDKLANKIKQMQIIQKDIAQNEEYLKQRKQELEQISGEAIPTMLSEMGLSYLKLADGSSVEVKTNYSATITQANKEKAFNWLRDNGLGDIIKNEMTVSFGRNEDNKAAAYAELAKGQGYQPTQKLKVEPMTLKALVRERIEGGKSLPTEIFSVFIGNKTTIKRKQ
;
A
#
# COMPACT_ATOMS: atom_id res chain seq x y z
N MET A 1 40.73 43.32 -23.70
CA MET A 1 39.76 42.85 -24.70
C MET A 1 39.44 41.41 -24.35
N ASN A 2 38.22 41.11 -23.89
CA ASN A 2 37.80 39.72 -23.73
C ASN A 2 37.61 39.12 -25.13
N GLN A 3 38.38 38.09 -25.46
CA GLN A 3 38.10 37.24 -26.62
C GLN A 3 36.82 36.48 -26.32
N ILE A 4 35.69 37.03 -26.78
CA ILE A 4 34.42 36.32 -26.81
C ILE A 4 34.53 35.28 -27.92
N ASN A 5 34.68 34.01 -27.56
CA ASN A 5 34.77 32.92 -28.51
C ASN A 5 33.35 32.44 -28.86
N PHE A 6 32.73 33.16 -29.79
CA PHE A 6 31.32 32.97 -30.18
C PHE A 6 30.99 31.54 -30.64
N GLU A 7 31.95 30.78 -31.17
CA GLU A 7 31.72 29.38 -31.59
C GLU A 7 31.64 28.41 -30.39
N GLN A 8 32.47 28.63 -29.36
CA GLN A 8 32.42 27.85 -28.12
C GLN A 8 31.18 28.19 -27.28
N ASP A 9 30.80 29.47 -27.23
CA ASP A 9 29.56 29.89 -26.57
C ASP A 9 28.31 29.39 -27.32
N GLN A 10 28.31 29.39 -28.65
CA GLN A 10 27.18 28.85 -29.43
C GLN A 10 27.05 27.33 -29.28
N THR A 11 28.16 26.58 -29.27
CA THR A 11 28.14 25.12 -29.07
C THR A 11 27.72 24.76 -27.65
N GLU A 12 28.22 25.44 -26.60
CA GLU A 12 27.73 25.24 -25.24
C GLU A 12 26.24 25.60 -25.08
N VAL A 13 25.76 26.68 -25.72
CA VAL A 13 24.35 27.05 -25.67
C VAL A 13 23.50 26.02 -26.42
N LEU A 14 23.90 25.56 -27.60
CA LEU A 14 23.20 24.51 -28.36
C LEU A 14 23.15 23.18 -27.58
N ASP A 15 24.27 22.74 -26.99
CA ASP A 15 24.33 21.53 -26.15
C ASP A 15 23.48 21.68 -24.87
N LYS A 16 23.47 22.87 -24.25
CA LYS A 16 22.57 23.16 -23.12
C LYS A 16 21.11 23.15 -23.56
N THR A 17 20.79 23.68 -24.75
CA THR A 17 19.41 23.75 -25.27
C THR A 17 18.89 22.37 -25.65
N GLU A 18 19.67 21.54 -26.35
CA GLU A 18 19.32 20.15 -26.65
C GLU A 18 19.15 19.29 -25.38
N ASN A 19 19.99 19.51 -24.36
CA ASN A 19 19.85 18.81 -23.08
C ASN A 19 18.62 19.30 -22.28
N ILE A 20 18.25 20.58 -22.39
CA ILE A 20 17.01 21.13 -21.84
C ILE A 20 15.79 20.53 -22.55
N ASP A 21 15.82 20.37 -23.86
CA ASP A 21 14.72 19.76 -24.62
C ASP A 21 14.54 18.26 -24.29
N LYS A 22 15.65 17.52 -24.17
CA LYS A 22 15.64 16.12 -23.69
C LYS A 22 15.05 16.01 -22.29
N LEU A 23 15.43 16.91 -21.38
CA LEU A 23 14.88 16.97 -20.02
C LEU A 23 13.39 17.32 -20.01
N ALA A 24 12.97 18.33 -20.78
CA ALA A 24 11.58 18.72 -20.92
C ALA A 24 10.72 17.57 -21.46
N ASN A 25 11.24 16.82 -22.43
CA ASN A 25 10.58 15.62 -22.95
C ASN A 25 10.44 14.53 -21.89
N LYS A 26 11.46 14.29 -21.04
CA LYS A 26 11.37 13.32 -19.94
C LYS A 26 10.38 13.74 -18.85
N ILE A 27 10.30 15.04 -18.54
CA ILE A 27 9.30 15.57 -17.61
C ILE A 27 7.88 15.41 -18.17
N LYS A 28 7.68 15.70 -19.46
CA LYS A 28 6.39 15.47 -20.14
C LYS A 28 6.01 13.98 -20.14
N GLN A 29 6.94 13.08 -20.47
CA GLN A 29 6.73 11.64 -20.40
C GLN A 29 6.32 11.20 -18.99
N MET A 30 7.00 11.69 -17.94
CA MET A 30 6.64 11.40 -16.55
C MET A 30 5.22 11.87 -16.21
N GLN A 31 4.81 13.05 -16.67
CA GLN A 31 3.46 13.58 -16.43
C GLN A 31 2.37 12.79 -17.16
N ILE A 32 2.64 12.35 -18.39
CA ILE A 32 1.73 11.49 -19.16
C ILE A 32 1.54 10.17 -18.41
N ILE A 33 2.62 9.49 -18.05
CA ILE A 33 2.55 8.22 -17.31
C ILE A 33 1.81 8.38 -15.98
N GLN A 34 2.04 9.47 -15.23
CA GLN A 34 1.31 9.73 -13.99
C GLN A 34 -0.21 9.89 -14.21
N LYS A 35 -0.59 10.56 -15.30
CA LYS A 35 -2.00 10.72 -15.68
C LYS A 35 -2.60 9.38 -16.10
N ASP A 36 -1.88 8.60 -16.89
CA ASP A 36 -2.32 7.28 -17.34
C ASP A 36 -2.50 6.32 -16.16
N ILE A 37 -1.60 6.32 -15.17
CA ILE A 37 -1.75 5.52 -13.94
C ILE A 37 -3.05 5.90 -13.22
N ALA A 38 -3.29 7.20 -13.00
CA ALA A 38 -4.49 7.65 -12.30
C ALA A 38 -5.78 7.27 -13.05
N GLN A 39 -5.78 7.38 -14.39
CA GLN A 39 -6.91 6.96 -15.21
C GLN A 39 -7.12 5.44 -15.17
N ASN A 40 -6.04 4.66 -15.23
CA ASN A 40 -6.09 3.20 -15.17
C ASN A 40 -6.54 2.69 -13.80
N GLU A 41 -6.17 3.35 -12.70
CA GLU A 41 -6.65 3.02 -11.36
C GLU A 41 -8.17 3.21 -11.25
N GLU A 42 -8.70 4.32 -11.78
CA GLU A 42 -10.15 4.56 -11.80
C GLU A 42 -10.87 3.57 -12.72
N TYR A 43 -10.32 3.31 -13.92
CA TYR A 43 -10.87 2.30 -14.83
C TYR A 43 -10.87 0.90 -14.20
N LEU A 44 -9.79 0.51 -13.53
CA LEU A 44 -9.69 -0.77 -12.83
C LEU A 44 -10.73 -0.89 -11.72
N LYS A 45 -10.97 0.19 -10.98
CA LYS A 45 -12.02 0.26 -9.96
C LYS A 45 -13.41 0.02 -10.57
N GLN A 46 -13.72 0.69 -11.68
CA GLN A 46 -15.00 0.50 -12.40
C GLN A 46 -15.15 -0.95 -12.89
N ARG A 47 -14.11 -1.53 -13.50
CA ARG A 47 -14.15 -2.93 -13.98
C ARG A 47 -14.32 -3.94 -12.86
N LYS A 48 -13.77 -3.68 -11.67
CA LYS A 48 -14.02 -4.51 -10.48
C LYS A 48 -15.48 -4.45 -10.06
N GLN A 49 -16.10 -3.28 -10.08
CA GLN A 49 -17.53 -3.13 -9.76
C GLN A 49 -18.42 -3.82 -10.79
N GLU A 50 -18.14 -3.66 -12.09
CA GLU A 50 -18.85 -4.36 -13.16
C GLU A 50 -18.73 -5.89 -13.01
N LEU A 51 -17.54 -6.40 -12.70
CA LEU A 51 -17.32 -7.82 -12.47
C LEU A 51 -18.13 -8.32 -11.26
N GLU A 52 -18.17 -7.55 -10.18
CA GLU A 52 -18.94 -7.88 -8.98
C GLU A 52 -20.45 -7.92 -9.27
N GLN A 53 -20.97 -6.96 -10.04
CA GLN A 53 -22.38 -6.96 -10.49
C GLN A 53 -22.69 -8.17 -11.38
N ILE A 54 -21.82 -8.47 -12.36
CA ILE A 54 -22.03 -9.60 -13.26
C ILE A 54 -22.00 -10.93 -12.50
N SER A 55 -20.99 -11.14 -11.66
CA SER A 55 -20.77 -12.40 -10.95
C SER A 55 -21.69 -12.59 -9.74
N GLY A 56 -22.05 -11.51 -9.04
CA GLY A 56 -22.86 -11.55 -7.82
C GLY A 56 -24.36 -11.43 -8.06
N GLU A 57 -24.79 -10.81 -9.15
CA GLU A 57 -26.20 -10.51 -9.41
C GLU A 57 -26.68 -11.05 -10.77
N ALA A 58 -26.07 -10.62 -11.87
CA ALA A 58 -26.59 -10.94 -13.21
C ALA A 58 -26.55 -12.44 -13.52
N ILE A 59 -25.39 -13.09 -13.35
CA ILE A 59 -25.24 -14.53 -13.62
C ILE A 59 -26.11 -15.38 -12.66
N PRO A 60 -26.08 -15.15 -11.33
CA PRO A 60 -27.00 -15.84 -10.40
C PRO A 60 -28.48 -15.69 -10.77
N THR A 61 -28.91 -14.49 -11.16
CA THR A 61 -30.30 -14.23 -11.56
C THR A 61 -30.67 -15.02 -12.81
N MET A 62 -29.86 -14.94 -13.88
CA MET A 62 -30.11 -15.66 -15.12
C MET A 62 -30.13 -17.18 -14.93
N LEU A 63 -29.18 -17.72 -14.15
CA LEU A 63 -29.16 -19.15 -13.86
C LEU A 63 -30.40 -19.57 -13.06
N SER A 64 -30.82 -18.76 -12.08
CA SER A 64 -32.04 -19.01 -11.31
C SER A 64 -33.31 -18.95 -12.18
N GLU A 65 -33.40 -18.00 -13.13
CA GLU A 65 -34.51 -17.92 -14.09
C GLU A 65 -34.60 -19.17 -14.98
N MET A 66 -33.46 -19.78 -15.28
CA MET A 66 -33.37 -21.05 -16.01
C MET A 66 -33.56 -22.30 -15.13
N GLY A 67 -33.75 -22.13 -13.80
CA GLY A 67 -33.84 -23.24 -12.85
C GLY A 67 -32.53 -24.00 -12.65
N LEU A 68 -31.40 -23.37 -12.96
CA LEU A 68 -30.06 -23.95 -12.86
C LEU A 68 -29.29 -23.29 -11.72
N SER A 69 -28.52 -24.08 -10.97
CA SER A 69 -27.49 -23.57 -10.04
C SER A 69 -26.07 -23.88 -10.52
N TYR A 70 -25.97 -24.63 -11.62
CA TYR A 70 -24.75 -25.15 -12.21
C TYR A 70 -24.87 -25.25 -13.73
N LEU A 71 -23.83 -24.87 -14.45
CA LEU A 71 -23.72 -24.93 -15.90
C LEU A 71 -22.32 -25.44 -16.28
N LYS A 72 -22.25 -26.43 -17.18
CA LYS A 72 -20.98 -26.83 -17.79
C LYS A 72 -20.86 -26.20 -19.18
N LEU A 73 -19.73 -25.54 -19.43
CA LEU A 73 -19.42 -24.87 -20.69
C LEU A 73 -18.82 -25.84 -21.70
N ALA A 74 -18.90 -25.47 -22.99
CA ALA A 74 -18.44 -26.30 -24.10
C ALA A 74 -16.93 -26.57 -24.09
N ASP A 75 -16.15 -25.68 -23.47
CA ASP A 75 -14.70 -25.82 -23.26
C ASP A 75 -14.33 -26.74 -22.09
N GLY A 76 -15.33 -27.31 -21.40
CA GLY A 76 -15.17 -28.20 -20.26
C GLY A 76 -15.14 -27.49 -18.89
N SER A 77 -15.12 -26.16 -18.85
CA SER A 77 -15.23 -25.39 -17.61
C SER A 77 -16.66 -25.40 -17.04
N SER A 78 -16.84 -24.98 -15.78
CA SER A 78 -18.15 -24.97 -15.13
C SER A 78 -18.40 -23.70 -14.35
N VAL A 79 -19.64 -23.21 -14.40
CA VAL A 79 -20.15 -22.10 -13.61
C VAL A 79 -21.06 -22.66 -12.54
N GLU A 80 -20.77 -22.35 -11.28
CA GLU A 80 -21.54 -22.79 -10.11
C GLU A 80 -21.92 -21.56 -9.29
N VAL A 81 -23.20 -21.41 -8.95
CA VAL A 81 -23.69 -20.32 -8.10
C VAL A 81 -23.92 -20.86 -6.70
N LYS A 82 -23.19 -20.29 -5.73
CA LYS A 82 -23.34 -20.57 -4.30
C LYS A 82 -23.81 -19.33 -3.57
N THR A 83 -24.65 -19.52 -2.55
CA THR A 83 -25.00 -18.43 -1.64
C THR A 83 -23.77 -17.97 -0.89
N ASN A 84 -23.43 -16.69 -1.03
CA ASN A 84 -22.34 -16.05 -0.30
C ASN A 84 -22.91 -15.24 0.87
N TYR A 85 -22.48 -15.55 2.10
CA TYR A 85 -22.87 -14.80 3.29
C TYR A 85 -21.73 -13.87 3.71
N SER A 86 -22.01 -12.58 3.77
CA SER A 86 -21.06 -11.58 4.29
C SER A 86 -21.79 -10.59 5.20
N ALA A 87 -21.09 -10.09 6.22
CA ALA A 87 -21.60 -9.09 7.13
C ALA A 87 -20.48 -8.12 7.50
N THR A 88 -20.81 -6.84 7.61
CA THR A 88 -19.89 -5.80 8.08
C THR A 88 -20.57 -5.00 9.19
N ILE A 89 -19.86 -4.84 10.31
CA ILE A 89 -20.29 -3.96 11.39
C ILE A 89 -19.69 -2.58 11.12
N THR A 90 -20.54 -1.58 10.86
CA THR A 90 -20.08 -0.20 10.68
C THR A 90 -19.58 0.38 12.00
N GLN A 91 -18.68 1.37 11.92
CA GLN A 91 -18.12 2.00 13.12
C GLN A 91 -19.20 2.60 14.03
N ALA A 92 -20.26 3.19 13.47
CA ALA A 92 -21.37 3.78 14.22
C ALA A 92 -22.20 2.74 14.99
N ASN A 93 -22.27 1.50 14.48
CA ASN A 93 -23.05 0.42 15.09
C ASN A 93 -22.21 -0.55 15.93
N LYS A 94 -20.90 -0.32 16.05
CA LYS A 94 -19.96 -1.25 16.68
C LYS A 94 -20.36 -1.62 18.10
N GLU A 95 -20.69 -0.63 18.93
CA GLU A 95 -21.08 -0.87 20.32
C GLU A 95 -22.40 -1.65 20.43
N LYS A 96 -23.44 -1.24 19.69
CA LYS A 96 -24.74 -1.92 19.66
C LYS A 96 -24.60 -3.37 19.20
N ALA A 97 -23.84 -3.61 18.14
CA ALA A 97 -23.60 -4.94 17.61
C ALA A 97 -22.84 -5.83 18.60
N PHE A 98 -21.81 -5.30 19.27
CA PHE A 98 -21.06 -6.05 20.28
C PHE A 98 -21.90 -6.36 21.52
N ASN A 99 -22.74 -5.43 21.96
CA ASN A 99 -23.66 -5.67 23.07
C ASN A 99 -24.69 -6.74 22.70
N TRP A 100 -25.31 -6.62 21.51
CA TRP A 100 -26.23 -7.64 21.02
C TRP A 100 -25.58 -9.04 20.96
N LEU A 101 -24.34 -9.14 20.45
CA LEU A 101 -23.60 -10.40 20.43
C LEU A 101 -23.41 -10.97 21.83
N ARG A 102 -23.03 -10.15 22.82
CA ARG A 102 -22.86 -10.60 24.21
C ARG A 102 -24.18 -11.01 24.86
N ASP A 103 -25.23 -10.22 24.68
CA ASP A 103 -26.55 -10.47 25.25
C ASP A 103 -27.18 -11.76 24.70
N ASN A 104 -26.80 -12.16 23.47
CA ASN A 104 -27.24 -13.39 22.83
C ASN A 104 -26.26 -14.57 23.01
N GLY A 105 -25.27 -14.45 23.90
CA GLY A 105 -24.32 -15.54 24.17
C GLY A 105 -23.30 -15.81 23.04
N LEU A 106 -23.22 -14.92 22.05
CA LEU A 106 -22.27 -14.96 20.92
C LEU A 106 -21.07 -14.03 21.17
N GLY A 107 -20.75 -13.76 22.43
CA GLY A 107 -19.63 -12.89 22.79
C GLY A 107 -18.26 -13.51 22.48
N ASP A 108 -18.19 -14.83 22.29
CA ASP A 108 -16.99 -15.61 21.99
C ASP A 108 -16.41 -15.29 20.61
N ILE A 109 -17.25 -14.91 19.64
CA ILE A 109 -16.77 -14.49 18.31
C ILE A 109 -16.10 -13.11 18.34
N ILE A 110 -16.27 -12.34 19.42
CA ILE A 110 -15.64 -11.03 19.58
C ILE A 110 -14.18 -11.23 19.95
N LYS A 111 -13.29 -11.09 18.96
CA LYS A 111 -11.85 -11.02 19.22
C LYS A 111 -11.49 -9.68 19.86
N ASN A 112 -11.07 -9.70 21.13
CA ASN A 112 -10.58 -8.52 21.84
C ASN A 112 -9.04 -8.52 21.84
N GLU A 113 -8.44 -7.66 21.03
CA GLU A 113 -6.99 -7.47 20.99
C GLU A 113 -6.60 -6.18 21.71
N MET A 114 -5.66 -6.30 22.65
CA MET A 114 -5.04 -5.14 23.30
C MET A 114 -3.60 -4.97 22.83
N THR A 115 -3.27 -3.78 22.34
CA THR A 115 -1.89 -3.43 21.96
C THR A 115 -1.33 -2.45 22.97
N VAL A 116 -0.16 -2.77 23.53
CA VAL A 116 0.61 -1.86 24.40
C VAL A 116 1.85 -1.42 23.64
N SER A 117 2.05 -0.11 23.55
CA SER A 117 3.19 0.49 22.86
C SER A 117 4.22 1.00 23.86
N PHE A 118 5.47 0.66 23.63
CA PHE A 118 6.62 1.13 24.40
C PHE A 118 7.43 2.13 23.56
N GLY A 119 8.00 3.14 24.20
CA GLY A 119 8.82 4.17 23.57
C GLY A 119 10.20 3.67 23.14
N ARG A 120 11.02 4.60 22.62
CA ARG A 120 12.40 4.30 22.23
C ARG A 120 13.24 3.90 23.45
N ASN A 121 14.08 2.88 23.32
CA ASN A 121 14.94 2.32 24.37
C ASN A 121 14.17 1.76 25.59
N GLU A 122 12.88 1.45 25.43
CA GLU A 122 12.06 0.83 26.48
C GLU A 122 11.95 -0.69 26.31
N ASP A 123 12.88 -1.32 25.56
CA ASP A 123 12.90 -2.77 25.31
C ASP A 123 12.87 -3.60 26.60
N ASN A 124 13.56 -3.13 27.64
CA ASN A 124 13.54 -3.77 28.97
C ASN A 124 12.17 -3.71 29.64
N LYS A 125 11.43 -2.60 29.47
CA LYS A 125 10.06 -2.47 29.99
C LYS A 125 9.10 -3.36 29.21
N ALA A 126 9.26 -3.43 27.89
CA ALA A 126 8.48 -4.31 27.03
C ALA A 126 8.69 -5.79 27.39
N ALA A 127 9.94 -6.20 27.62
CA ALA A 127 10.29 -7.55 28.05
C ALA A 127 9.70 -7.87 29.43
N ALA A 128 9.86 -6.96 30.41
CA ALA A 128 9.29 -7.14 31.74
C ALA A 128 7.76 -7.25 31.71
N TYR A 129 7.09 -6.45 30.89
CA TYR A 129 5.63 -6.53 30.71
C TYR A 129 5.19 -7.83 30.04
N ALA A 130 5.96 -8.31 29.05
CA ALA A 130 5.69 -9.60 28.43
C ALA A 130 5.82 -10.76 29.43
N GLU A 131 6.85 -10.76 30.28
CA GLU A 131 7.00 -11.77 31.34
C GLU A 131 5.88 -11.69 32.39
N LEU A 132 5.45 -10.48 32.75
CA LEU A 132 4.29 -10.30 33.62
C LEU A 132 3.02 -10.88 32.99
N ALA A 133 2.77 -10.60 31.71
CA ALA A 133 1.62 -11.13 30.99
C ALA A 133 1.66 -12.67 30.89
N LYS A 134 2.84 -13.26 30.63
CA LYS A 134 3.04 -14.71 30.66
C LYS A 134 2.78 -15.30 32.04
N GLY A 135 3.22 -14.64 33.10
CA GLY A 135 2.96 -15.03 34.48
C GLY A 135 1.47 -15.05 34.85
N GLN A 136 0.65 -14.29 34.13
CA GLN A 136 -0.82 -14.29 34.25
C GLN A 136 -1.51 -15.25 33.27
N GLY A 137 -0.76 -16.09 32.56
CA GLY A 137 -1.29 -17.09 31.61
C GLY A 137 -1.62 -16.53 30.22
N TYR A 138 -1.25 -15.28 29.92
CA TYR A 138 -1.42 -14.71 28.57
C TYR A 138 -0.25 -15.09 27.66
N GLN A 139 -0.49 -15.03 26.34
CA GLN A 139 0.54 -15.24 25.32
C GLN A 139 0.83 -13.91 24.61
N PRO A 140 1.70 -13.04 25.16
CA PRO A 140 2.00 -11.76 24.56
C PRO A 140 2.77 -11.93 23.26
N THR A 141 2.34 -11.25 22.21
CA THR A 141 3.06 -11.18 20.94
C THR A 141 3.97 -9.95 20.94
N GLN A 142 5.29 -10.16 20.87
CA GLN A 142 6.27 -9.07 20.75
C GLN A 142 6.69 -8.89 19.29
N LYS A 143 6.36 -7.74 18.70
CA LYS A 143 6.78 -7.37 17.35
C LYS A 143 7.83 -6.27 17.41
N LEU A 144 9.10 -6.62 17.19
CA LEU A 144 10.18 -5.65 17.02
C LEU A 144 10.15 -5.12 15.60
N LYS A 145 10.08 -3.80 15.44
CA LYS A 145 10.13 -3.13 14.14
C LYS A 145 11.03 -1.91 14.22
N VAL A 146 11.78 -1.68 13.15
CA VAL A 146 12.41 -0.39 12.90
C VAL A 146 11.49 0.42 12.01
N GLU A 147 11.13 1.62 12.45
CA GLU A 147 10.29 2.50 11.64
C GLU A 147 11.03 2.87 10.33
N PRO A 148 10.44 2.64 9.15
CA PRO A 148 11.13 2.83 7.86
C PRO A 148 11.72 4.23 7.67
N MET A 149 11.03 5.26 8.16
CA MET A 149 11.51 6.65 8.10
C MET A 149 12.70 6.91 9.02
N THR A 150 12.74 6.24 10.17
CA THR A 150 13.87 6.34 11.11
C THR A 150 15.09 5.63 10.52
N LEU A 151 14.90 4.44 9.94
CA LEU A 151 15.97 3.73 9.24
C LEU A 151 16.49 4.53 8.05
N LYS A 152 15.60 5.10 7.24
CA LYS A 152 15.97 5.96 6.11
C LYS A 152 16.77 7.19 6.57
N ALA A 153 16.39 7.81 7.68
CA ALA A 153 17.12 8.95 8.24
C ALA A 153 18.52 8.56 8.72
N LEU A 154 18.66 7.40 9.38
CA LEU A 154 19.95 6.85 9.79
C LEU A 154 20.84 6.56 8.59
N VAL A 155 20.30 5.90 7.56
CA VAL A 155 21.02 5.58 6.32
C VAL A 155 21.53 6.86 5.66
N ARG A 156 20.67 7.89 5.57
CA ARG A 156 21.04 9.21 5.04
C ARG A 156 22.16 9.87 5.85
N GLU A 157 22.01 9.94 7.18
CA GLU A 157 23.03 10.54 8.07
C GLU A 157 24.39 9.84 7.93
N ARG A 158 24.39 8.51 7.87
CA ARG A 158 25.63 7.73 7.73
C ARG A 158 26.31 7.96 6.39
N ILE A 159 25.55 7.90 5.30
CA ILE A 159 26.10 8.05 3.94
C ILE A 159 26.55 9.49 3.67
N GLU A 160 25.69 10.48 3.95
CA GLU A 160 26.04 11.90 3.74
C GLU A 160 27.17 12.35 4.69
N GLY A 161 27.26 11.76 5.89
CA GLY A 161 28.31 12.02 6.87
C GLY A 161 29.59 11.21 6.70
N GLY A 162 29.72 10.41 5.64
CA GLY A 162 30.92 9.60 5.36
C GLY A 162 31.21 8.48 6.38
N LYS A 163 30.23 8.10 7.19
CA LYS A 163 30.34 7.03 8.20
C LYS A 163 30.02 5.68 7.54
N SER A 164 30.74 4.63 7.94
CA SER A 164 30.45 3.29 7.44
C SER A 164 29.04 2.81 7.83
N LEU A 165 28.39 2.14 6.88
CA LEU A 165 27.12 1.45 7.03
C LEU A 165 27.21 0.14 6.24
N PRO A 166 26.91 -1.02 6.85
CA PRO A 166 26.93 -2.30 6.14
C PRO A 166 25.74 -2.39 5.17
N THR A 167 25.97 -1.97 3.93
CA THR A 167 24.93 -1.83 2.89
C THR A 167 24.27 -3.14 2.50
N GLU A 168 24.94 -4.28 2.68
CA GLU A 168 24.40 -5.61 2.38
C GLU A 168 23.30 -6.03 3.36
N ILE A 169 23.52 -5.83 4.67
CA ILE A 169 22.54 -6.18 5.72
C ILE A 169 21.32 -5.27 5.65
N PHE A 170 21.52 -3.99 5.33
CA PHE A 170 20.45 -3.00 5.25
C PHE A 170 19.82 -2.89 3.84
N SER A 171 20.30 -3.70 2.87
CA SER A 171 19.85 -3.68 1.46
C SER A 171 19.65 -2.25 0.93
N VAL A 172 20.66 -1.39 1.15
CA VAL A 172 20.51 0.05 0.91
C VAL A 172 20.48 0.36 -0.57
N PHE A 173 19.39 0.96 -1.03
CA PHE A 173 19.28 1.49 -2.39
C PHE A 173 19.51 3.01 -2.40
N ILE A 174 20.54 3.45 -3.13
CA ILE A 174 20.83 4.86 -3.36
C ILE A 174 20.44 5.18 -4.81
N GLY A 175 19.40 5.99 -4.98
CA GLY A 175 18.95 6.40 -6.30
C GLY A 175 18.28 7.76 -6.28
N ASN A 176 18.33 8.46 -7.42
CA ASN A 176 17.68 9.75 -7.59
C ASN A 176 16.18 9.55 -7.80
N LYS A 177 15.35 10.28 -7.05
CA LYS A 177 13.89 10.29 -7.21
C LYS A 177 13.42 11.67 -7.66
N THR A 178 12.81 11.74 -8.83
CA THR A 178 12.13 12.96 -9.30
C THR A 178 10.73 13.05 -8.70
N THR A 179 10.32 14.23 -8.23
CA THR A 179 8.97 14.48 -7.72
C THR A 179 8.49 15.83 -8.23
N ILE A 180 7.35 15.84 -8.92
CA ILE A 180 6.70 17.06 -9.40
C ILE A 180 5.72 17.53 -8.32
N LYS A 181 5.99 18.68 -7.70
CA LYS A 181 5.05 19.33 -6.77
C LYS A 181 4.23 20.36 -7.53
N ARG A 182 2.90 20.29 -7.46
CA ARG A 182 2.00 21.34 -7.97
C ARG A 182 1.60 22.25 -6.81
N LYS A 183 1.64 23.57 -7.01
CA LYS A 183 0.94 24.50 -6.10
C LYS A 183 -0.56 24.32 -6.34
N GLN A 184 -1.32 24.14 -5.26
CA GLN A 184 -2.78 24.26 -5.28
C GLN A 184 -3.17 25.70 -5.58
#